data_AF-A0A379FGQ3-F1
#
_entry.id   AF-A0A379FGQ3-F1
#
_cell.length_a   1.000
_cell.length_b   1.000
_cell.length_c   1.000
_cell.angle_alpha   90.00
_cell.angle_beta   90.00
_cell.angle_gamma   90.00
#
_symmetry.space_group_name_H-M   'P 1'
#
loop_
_entity.id
_entity.type
_entity.pdbx_description
1 polymer ?
#
loop_
_entity_poly.entity_id
_entity_poly.type
_entity_poly.pdbx_seq_one_letter_code
_entity_poly.pdbx_strand_id
1 'polypeptide(L)'
;MMIALVLITMLAAMTTGSGNAPFYAFVELIPRLASNMGVNPAYLTIPMLQASNLGRTLSPVSGVVVAVSGMAKISPFEVMKRVSVPVLVGLVIVIVATEILVPSTLG
;
A
#
# COMPACT_ATOMS: atom_id res chain seq x y z
N MET A 1 -9.40 6.64 9.93
CA MET A 1 -9.10 5.20 9.96
C MET A 1 -8.41 4.73 8.68
N MET A 2 -8.99 4.96 7.49
CA MET A 2 -8.37 4.56 6.21
C MET A 2 -6.91 5.01 6.07
N ILE A 3 -6.63 6.30 6.26
CA ILE A 3 -5.25 6.84 6.18
C ILE A 3 -4.31 6.14 7.17
N ALA A 4 -4.78 5.84 8.39
CA ALA A 4 -3.98 5.14 9.37
C ALA A 4 -3.61 3.74 8.86
N LEU A 5 -4.59 2.95 8.42
CA LEU A 5 -4.35 1.60 7.88
C LEU A 5 -3.43 1.63 6.66
N VAL A 6 -3.64 2.57 5.73
CA VAL A 6 -2.78 2.81 4.57
C VAL A 6 -1.34 3.06 5.01
N LEU A 7 -1.11 3.94 5.97
CA LEU A 7 0.24 4.27 6.45
C LEU A 7 0.90 3.08 7.15
N ILE A 8 0.19 2.35 8.03
CA ILE A 8 0.79 1.19 8.71
C ILE A 8 1.14 0.09 7.70
N THR A 9 0.24 -0.15 6.74
CA THR A 9 0.44 -1.18 5.70
C THR A 9 1.60 -0.79 4.77
N MET A 10 1.71 0.49 4.39
CA MET A 10 2.82 0.99 3.59
C MET A 10 4.16 0.85 4.34
N LEU A 11 4.23 1.24 5.61
CA LEU A 11 5.44 1.11 6.42
C LEU A 11 5.85 -0.36 6.59
N ALA A 12 4.89 -1.24 6.85
CA ALA A 12 5.13 -2.68 6.91
C ALA A 12 5.56 -3.27 5.55
N ALA A 13 5.06 -2.75 4.43
CA ALA A 13 5.52 -3.15 3.09
C ALA A 13 6.95 -2.68 2.81
N MET A 14 7.31 -1.49 3.27
CA MET A 14 8.68 -0.96 3.16
C MET A 14 9.68 -1.80 3.95
N THR A 15 9.30 -2.32 5.13
CA THR A 15 10.18 -3.17 5.95
C THR A 15 10.25 -4.60 5.46
N THR A 16 9.12 -5.18 5.02
CA THR A 16 9.05 -6.59 4.60
C THR A 16 9.45 -6.81 3.14
N GLY A 17 9.40 -5.78 2.30
CA GLY A 17 9.67 -5.88 0.86
C GLY A 17 8.65 -6.74 0.10
N SER A 18 7.49 -7.04 0.71
CA SER A 18 6.41 -7.84 0.15
C SER A 18 5.17 -6.98 -0.14
N GLY A 19 4.57 -7.20 -1.32
CA GLY A 19 3.35 -6.51 -1.72
C GLY A 19 2.07 -7.06 -1.08
N ASN A 20 2.11 -8.28 -0.54
CA ASN A 20 0.93 -8.95 0.01
C ASN A 20 1.02 -9.29 1.50
N ALA A 21 2.22 -9.50 2.05
CA ALA A 21 2.36 -9.89 3.46
C ALA A 21 1.77 -8.85 4.44
N PRO A 22 2.02 -7.54 4.29
CA PRO A 22 1.39 -6.52 5.13
C PRO A 22 -0.13 -6.51 5.00
N PHE A 23 -0.64 -6.65 3.78
CA PHE A 23 -2.08 -6.72 3.54
C PHE A 23 -2.70 -7.91 4.27
N TYR A 24 -2.16 -9.12 4.11
CA TYR A 24 -2.69 -10.31 4.78
C TYR A 24 -2.56 -10.25 6.31
N ALA A 25 -1.54 -9.57 6.84
CA ALA A 25 -1.41 -9.36 8.28
C ALA A 25 -2.54 -8.49 8.88
N PHE A 26 -3.18 -7.63 8.08
CA PHE A 26 -4.21 -6.70 8.55
C PHE A 26 -5.59 -6.94 7.94
N VAL A 27 -5.73 -7.76 6.88
CA VAL A 27 -7.00 -7.98 6.18
C VAL A 27 -8.07 -8.58 7.09
N GLU A 28 -7.68 -9.44 8.03
CA GLU A 28 -8.61 -10.06 9.00
C GLU A 28 -9.21 -9.03 9.97
N LEU A 29 -8.57 -7.87 10.15
CA LEU A 29 -9.09 -6.77 10.96
C LEU A 29 -10.16 -5.96 10.20
N ILE A 30 -10.18 -6.02 8.86
CA ILE A 30 -11.04 -5.18 8.03
C ILE A 30 -12.53 -5.44 8.28
N PRO A 31 -13.05 -6.68 8.31
CA PRO A 31 -14.47 -6.92 8.55
C PRO A 31 -14.95 -6.33 9.89
N ARG A 32 -14.14 -6.49 10.94
CA ARG A 32 -14.44 -5.97 12.28
C ARG A 32 -14.44 -4.43 12.30
N LEU A 33 -13.42 -3.81 11.69
CA LEU A 33 -13.32 -2.34 11.62
C LEU A 33 -14.43 -1.74 10.76
N ALA A 34 -14.75 -2.37 9.64
CA ALA A 34 -15.81 -1.93 8.73
C ALA A 34 -17.19 -1.98 9.40
N SER A 35 -17.50 -3.10 10.07
CA SER A 35 -18.75 -3.27 10.81
C SER A 35 -18.92 -2.24 11.94
N ASN A 36 -17.88 -2.02 12.76
CA ASN A 36 -17.91 -1.04 13.85
C ASN A 36 -18.10 0.41 13.35
N MET A 37 -17.74 0.70 12.10
CA MET A 37 -17.81 2.03 11.50
C MET A 37 -18.99 2.21 10.56
N GLY A 38 -19.78 1.17 10.29
CA GLY A 38 -20.86 1.21 9.31
C GLY A 38 -20.39 1.46 7.88
N VAL A 39 -19.13 1.12 7.56
CA VAL A 39 -18.54 1.36 6.24
C VAL A 39 -18.42 0.08 5.42
N ASN A 40 -18.37 0.23 4.10
CA ASN A 40 -18.13 -0.90 3.20
C ASN A 40 -16.70 -1.48 3.44
N PRO A 41 -16.52 -2.79 3.66
CA PRO A 41 -15.20 -3.41 3.78
C PRO A 41 -14.27 -3.12 2.58
N ALA A 42 -14.83 -2.98 1.37
CA ALA A 42 -14.08 -2.64 0.16
C ALA A 42 -13.41 -1.25 0.25
N TYR A 43 -14.08 -0.29 0.89
CA TYR A 43 -13.58 1.08 1.10
C TYR A 43 -12.29 1.11 1.94
N LEU A 44 -12.09 0.14 2.82
CA LEU A 44 -10.83 -0.01 3.57
C LEU A 44 -9.83 -0.93 2.86
N THR A 45 -10.32 -2.00 2.23
CA THR A 45 -9.50 -3.06 1.61
C THR A 45 -8.69 -2.55 0.42
N ILE A 46 -9.34 -1.79 -0.47
CA ILE A 46 -8.73 -1.31 -1.72
C ILE A 46 -7.49 -0.45 -1.44
N PRO A 47 -7.58 0.65 -0.66
CA PRO A 47 -6.42 1.50 -0.43
C PRO A 47 -5.34 0.79 0.38
N MET A 48 -5.69 -0.13 1.28
CA MET A 48 -4.71 -0.95 2.01
C MET A 48 -3.90 -1.86 1.08
N LEU A 49 -4.56 -2.59 0.18
CA LEU A 49 -3.88 -3.47 -0.77
C LEU A 49 -2.92 -2.67 -1.68
N GLN A 50 -3.38 -1.52 -2.16
CA GLN A 50 -2.55 -0.65 -2.99
C GLN A 50 -1.39 -0.06 -2.20
N ALA A 51 -1.59 0.37 -0.96
CA ALA A 51 -0.51 0.84 -0.09
C ALA A 51 0.56 -0.24 0.14
N SER A 52 0.14 -1.50 0.27
CA SER A 52 1.04 -2.65 0.39
C SER A 52 1.87 -2.86 -0.87
N ASN A 53 1.23 -2.87 -2.05
CA ASN A 53 1.91 -3.04 -3.33
C ASN A 53 2.84 -1.87 -3.68
N LEU A 54 2.42 -0.64 -3.38
CA LEU A 54 3.19 0.57 -3.58
C LEU A 54 4.39 0.63 -2.63
N GLY A 55 4.16 0.36 -1.34
CA GLY A 55 5.23 0.34 -0.32
C GLY A 55 6.34 -0.68 -0.62
N ARG A 56 6.00 -1.81 -1.26
CA ARG A 56 6.97 -2.80 -1.75
C ARG A 56 8.07 -2.17 -2.61
N THR A 57 7.70 -1.24 -3.49
CA THR A 57 8.63 -0.62 -4.44
C THR A 57 9.58 0.39 -3.80
N LEU A 58 9.28 0.82 -2.57
CA LEU A 58 10.13 1.69 -1.75
C LEU A 58 11.01 0.89 -0.78
N SER A 59 11.00 -0.43 -0.86
CA SER A 59 11.79 -1.30 0.01
C SER A 59 13.11 -1.71 -0.65
N PRO A 60 14.27 -1.46 0.00
CA PRO A 60 15.57 -1.89 -0.53
C PRO A 60 15.76 -3.40 -0.48
N VAL A 61 14.96 -4.10 0.32
CA VAL A 61 14.99 -5.56 0.48
C VAL A 61 13.98 -6.27 -0.42
N SER A 62 13.20 -5.53 -1.21
CA SER A 62 12.28 -6.15 -2.16
C SER A 62 13.05 -6.81 -3.31
N GLY A 63 12.79 -8.09 -3.57
CA GLY A 63 13.46 -8.84 -4.64
C GLY A 63 13.36 -8.19 -6.02
N VAL A 64 12.25 -7.50 -6.32
CA VAL A 64 12.11 -6.75 -7.58
C VAL A 64 12.99 -5.51 -7.63
N VAL A 65 13.16 -4.79 -6.52
CA VAL A 65 14.05 -3.61 -6.45
C VAL A 65 15.50 -4.05 -6.56
N VAL A 66 15.87 -5.14 -5.88
CA VAL A 66 17.20 -5.75 -5.96
C VAL A 66 17.51 -6.18 -7.38
N ALA A 67 16.61 -6.93 -8.04
CA ALA A 67 16.80 -7.37 -9.42
C ALA A 67 16.97 -6.21 -10.40
N VAL A 68 16.10 -5.20 -10.33
CA VAL A 68 16.17 -4.01 -11.20
C VAL A 68 17.44 -3.21 -10.95
N SER A 69 17.86 -3.06 -9.69
CA SER A 69 19.11 -2.37 -9.34
C SER A 69 20.34 -3.08 -9.91
N GLY A 70 20.36 -4.42 -9.88
CA GLY A 70 21.43 -5.23 -10.46
C GLY A 70 21.49 -5.10 -11.98
N MET A 71 20.33 -5.10 -12.66
CA MET A 71 20.26 -4.87 -14.11
C MET A 71 20.72 -3.46 -14.50
N ALA A 72 20.33 -2.45 -13.71
CA ALA A 72 20.65 -1.05 -13.95
C ALA A 72 22.05 -0.63 -13.46
N LYS A 73 22.79 -1.52 -12.78
CA LYS A 73 24.12 -1.26 -12.18
C LYS A 73 24.15 -0.03 -11.26
N ILE A 74 23.08 0.17 -10.49
CA ILE A 74 22.95 1.25 -9.51
C ILE A 74 22.56 0.68 -8.15
N SER A 75 22.67 1.48 -7.08
CA SER A 75 22.25 1.03 -5.76
C SER A 75 20.72 0.83 -5.66
N PRO A 76 20.21 -0.12 -4.86
CA PRO A 76 18.77 -0.25 -4.58
C PRO A 76 18.13 1.05 -4.08
N PHE A 77 18.88 1.83 -3.28
CA PHE A 77 18.44 3.13 -2.78
C PHE A 77 18.25 4.17 -3.89
N GLU A 78 19.05 4.13 -4.95
CA GLU A 78 18.84 5.00 -6.11
C GLU A 78 17.57 4.64 -6.88
N VAL A 79 17.29 3.35 -7.05
CA VAL A 79 16.03 2.89 -7.66
C VAL A 79 14.85 3.41 -6.84
N MET A 80 14.87 3.22 -5.52
CA MET A 80 13.84 3.72 -4.60
C MET A 80 13.62 5.22 -4.72
N LYS A 81 14.71 6.01 -4.77
CA LYS A 81 14.61 7.47 -4.94
C LYS A 81 13.90 7.84 -6.25
N ARG A 82 14.19 7.14 -7.35
CA ARG A 82 13.56 7.38 -8.65
C ARG A 82 12.07 7.04 -8.66
N VAL A 83 11.67 6.02 -7.92
CA VAL A 83 10.25 5.61 -7.84
C VAL A 83 9.47 6.29 -6.71
N SER A 84 10.13 6.98 -5.78
CA SER A 84 9.50 7.62 -4.62
C SER A 84 8.39 8.59 -4.99
N VAL A 85 8.62 9.50 -5.94
CA VAL A 85 7.62 10.48 -6.38
C VAL A 85 6.43 9.80 -7.07
N PRO A 86 6.60 8.95 -8.10
CA PRO A 86 5.49 8.19 -8.69
C PRO A 86 4.68 7.39 -7.67
N VAL A 87 5.34 6.78 -6.69
CA VAL A 87 4.67 5.96 -5.67
C VAL A 87 3.81 6.81 -4.74
N LEU A 88 4.34 7.94 -4.25
CA LEU A 88 3.58 8.86 -3.40
C LEU A 88 2.38 9.45 -4.14
N VAL A 89 2.57 9.84 -5.41
CA VAL A 89 1.48 10.32 -6.26
C VAL A 89 0.44 9.22 -6.48
N GLY A 90 0.87 8.00 -6.80
CA GLY A 90 -0.02 6.85 -6.95
C GLY A 90 -0.83 6.56 -5.68
N LEU A 91 -0.21 6.68 -4.49
CA LEU A 91 -0.90 6.48 -3.22
C LEU A 91 -1.98 7.54 -2.98
N VAL A 92 -1.68 8.81 -3.25
CA VAL A 92 -2.66 9.90 -3.15
C VAL A 92 -3.82 9.67 -4.12
N ILE A 93 -3.53 9.30 -5.38
CA ILE A 93 -4.56 9.01 -6.38
C ILE A 93 -5.44 7.85 -5.93
N VAL A 94 -4.87 6.78 -5.37
CA VAL A 94 -5.64 5.64 -4.87
C VAL A 94 -6.58 6.07 -3.75
N ILE A 95 -6.12 6.88 -2.80
CA ILE A 95 -6.96 7.37 -1.71
C ILE A 95 -8.11 8.20 -2.27
N VAL A 96 -7.82 9.20 -3.09
CA VAL A 96 -8.83 10.07 -3.71
C VAL A 96 -9.81 9.29 -4.58
N ALA A 97 -9.32 8.35 -5.39
CA ALA A 97 -10.17 7.49 -6.22
C ALA A 97 -11.06 6.57 -5.36
N THR A 98 -10.57 6.10 -4.22
CA THR A 98 -11.37 5.32 -3.28
C THR A 98 -12.50 6.16 -2.70
N GLU A 99 -12.23 7.41 -2.30
CA GLU A 99 -13.26 8.33 -1.79
C GLU A 99 -14.35 8.64 -2.82
N ILE A 100 -13.99 8.69 -4.11
CA ILE A 100 -14.93 9.05 -5.19
C ILE A 100 -15.71 7.83 -5.70
N LEU A 101 -15.02 6.71 -5.91
CA LEU A 101 -15.57 5.55 -6.65
C LEU A 101 -16.14 4.47 -5.76
N VAL A 102 -15.74 4.40 -4.49
CA VAL A 102 -16.15 3.32 -3.58
C VAL A 102 -17.20 3.85 -2.61
N PRO A 103 -18.43 3.30 -2.62
CA PRO A 103 -19.46 3.69 -1.67
C PRO A 103 -18.97 3.49 -0.24
N SER A 104 -18.94 4.56 0.55
CA SER A 104 -18.47 4.53 1.93
C SER A 104 -19.43 3.78 2.85
N THR A 105 -20.72 3.74 2.53
CA THR A 105 -21.77 3.05 3.31
C THR A 105 -22.40 1.92 2.49
N LEU A 106 -22.63 0.78 3.13
CA LEU A 106 -23.55 -0.25 2.61
C LEU A 106 -24.97 0.28 2.91
N GLY A 107 -25.70 0.65 1.86
CA GLY A 107 -27.13 0.97 1.97
C GLY A 107 -27.95 -0.22 2.43
#